data_AF-A0A1G0IBE5-F1
#
_entry.id   AF-A0A1G0IBE5-F1
#
_cell.length_a   1.000
_cell.length_b   1.000
_cell.length_c   1.000
_cell.angle_alpha   90.00
_cell.angle_beta   90.00
_cell.angle_gamma   90.00
#
_symmetry.space_group_name_H-M   'P 1'
#
loop_
_entity.id
_entity.type
_entity.pdbx_description
1 polymer ?
#
loop_
_entity_poly.entity_id
_entity_poly.type
_entity_poly.pdbx_seq_one_letter_code
_entity_poly.pdbx_strand_id
1 'polypeptide(L)'
;MIDDHEWVLARIFHHIATATPYQRSQYLLATGIAILFSLIIARGTASWLPLHAFYLFVLTTTTTYFGLKYTQYFIYFFSITLITMILNGAHLTWQHEVHFIVWGGAIAVGLVFLQWLLIPGFRVRAVRSCRIKTLHALDGMSQALFVCLTNTDYKEDLYVFERRIHVQKTKYFSRVYRLIRLKNCHSEHLPEVRLFNLLMECAQLRRRVSDHTIFSLCRNELLAIAKAMSQIFCNMKWVIQQKSEVIDTEILNEQINQLENLFYSVINVASREPLAFLLFIAGLHAFCEEANDFCRAL
;
A
#
# COMPACT_ATOMS: atom_id res chain seq x y z
N MET A 1 10.79 15.24 -10.67
CA MET A 1 9.96 14.65 -11.75
C MET A 1 10.65 13.48 -12.45
N ILE A 2 11.89 13.12 -12.10
CA ILE A 2 12.67 12.02 -12.70
C ILE A 2 12.45 10.68 -11.95
N ASP A 3 12.19 10.72 -10.63
CA ASP A 3 12.18 9.50 -9.80
C ASP A 3 10.97 8.55 -9.99
N ASP A 4 9.80 9.04 -10.43
CA ASP A 4 8.61 8.17 -10.54
C ASP A 4 8.74 7.10 -11.64
N HIS A 5 9.61 7.31 -12.63
CA HIS A 5 9.90 6.34 -13.68
C HIS A 5 10.80 5.19 -13.19
N GLU A 6 11.76 5.46 -12.30
CA GLU A 6 12.64 4.43 -11.75
C GLU A 6 11.88 3.40 -10.92
N TRP A 7 10.84 3.83 -10.18
CA TRP A 7 10.05 2.93 -9.34
C TRP A 7 9.11 2.01 -10.12
N VAL A 8 8.63 2.46 -11.28
CA VAL A 8 7.83 1.61 -12.18
C VAL A 8 8.72 0.53 -12.78
N LEU A 9 9.90 0.91 -13.29
CA LEU A 9 10.88 -0.04 -13.81
C LEU A 9 11.33 -1.04 -12.74
N ALA A 10 11.71 -0.58 -11.54
CA ALA A 10 12.14 -1.45 -10.45
C ALA A 10 11.06 -2.46 -10.01
N ARG A 11 9.79 -2.06 -10.00
CA ARG A 11 8.66 -2.95 -9.65
C ARG A 11 8.38 -3.97 -10.76
N ILE A 12 8.58 -3.60 -12.01
CA ILE A 12 8.47 -4.49 -13.17
C ILE A 12 9.60 -5.53 -13.15
N PHE A 13 10.84 -5.11 -12.93
CA PHE A 13 12.00 -6.00 -12.83
C PHE A 13 11.90 -6.97 -11.64
N HIS A 14 11.42 -6.49 -10.49
CA HIS A 14 11.21 -7.36 -9.32
C HIS A 14 10.15 -8.45 -9.58
N HIS A 15 9.08 -8.15 -10.31
CA HIS A 15 8.02 -9.13 -10.57
C HIS A 15 8.47 -10.19 -11.60
N ILE A 16 9.23 -9.76 -12.61
CA ILE A 16 9.92 -10.67 -13.54
C ILE A 16 10.89 -11.57 -12.78
N ALA A 17 11.62 -11.04 -11.79
CA ALA A 17 12.54 -11.82 -10.97
C ALA A 17 11.85 -12.85 -10.05
N THR A 18 10.60 -12.61 -9.63
CA THR A 18 9.86 -13.49 -8.70
C THR A 18 8.89 -14.47 -9.38
N ALA A 19 8.63 -14.34 -10.68
CA ALA A 19 7.75 -15.27 -11.39
C ALA A 19 8.38 -16.67 -11.49
N THR A 20 7.60 -17.73 -11.27
CA THR A 20 8.05 -19.12 -11.44
C THR A 20 8.44 -19.39 -12.90
N PRO A 21 9.43 -20.27 -13.17
CA PRO A 21 9.92 -20.51 -14.54
C PRO A 21 8.81 -20.96 -15.51
N TYR A 22 7.83 -21.72 -15.01
CA TYR A 22 6.67 -22.18 -15.77
C TYR A 22 5.71 -21.05 -16.18
N GLN A 23 5.49 -20.06 -15.31
CA GLN A 23 4.68 -18.90 -15.64
C GLN A 23 5.38 -18.00 -16.67
N ARG A 24 6.72 -17.86 -16.58
CA ARG A 24 7.50 -17.08 -17.56
C ARG A 24 7.43 -17.68 -18.97
N SER A 25 7.51 -19.01 -19.10
CA SER A 25 7.40 -19.67 -20.41
C SER A 25 6.02 -19.49 -21.04
N GLN A 26 4.94 -19.52 -20.25
CA GLN A 26 3.59 -19.28 -20.75
C GLN A 26 3.41 -17.83 -21.25
N TYR A 27 3.91 -16.84 -20.52
CA TYR A 27 3.83 -15.44 -20.95
C TYR A 27 4.67 -15.17 -22.20
N LEU A 28 5.88 -15.74 -22.30
CA LEU A 28 6.72 -15.61 -23.49
C LEU A 28 6.05 -16.21 -24.73
N LEU A 29 5.45 -17.39 -24.60
CA LEU A 29 4.75 -18.07 -25.70
C LEU A 29 3.52 -17.28 -26.13
N ALA A 30 2.72 -16.78 -25.18
CA ALA A 30 1.57 -15.92 -25.48
C ALA A 30 1.97 -14.61 -26.16
N THR A 31 3.08 -13.98 -25.75
CA THR A 31 3.60 -12.79 -26.44
C THR A 31 4.13 -13.08 -27.83
N GLY A 32 4.80 -14.21 -28.04
CA GLY A 32 5.27 -14.63 -29.35
C GLY A 32 4.12 -14.83 -30.33
N ILE A 33 3.04 -15.50 -29.88
CA ILE A 33 1.82 -15.66 -30.68
C ILE A 33 1.17 -14.31 -30.99
N ALA A 34 1.08 -13.41 -29.99
CA ALA A 34 0.49 -12.09 -30.19
C ALA A 34 1.28 -11.22 -31.19
N ILE A 35 2.62 -11.28 -31.16
CA ILE A 35 3.49 -10.61 -32.13
C ILE A 35 3.29 -11.21 -33.53
N LEU A 36 3.20 -12.53 -33.64
CA LEU A 36 3.04 -13.18 -34.94
C LEU A 36 1.68 -12.84 -35.54
N PHE A 37 0.61 -12.82 -34.73
CA PHE A 37 -0.73 -12.42 -35.16
C PHE A 37 -0.79 -10.94 -35.52
N SER A 38 -0.13 -10.06 -34.75
CA SER A 38 -0.08 -8.63 -35.06
C SER A 38 0.66 -8.35 -36.38
N LEU A 39 1.74 -9.07 -36.65
CA LEU A 39 2.48 -8.97 -37.92
C LEU A 39 1.68 -9.47 -39.13
N ILE A 40 0.91 -10.55 -38.99
CA ILE A 40 0.04 -11.05 -40.07
C ILE A 40 -1.00 -10.00 -40.44
N ILE A 41 -1.68 -9.42 -39.44
CA ILE A 41 -2.68 -8.37 -39.68
C ILE A 41 -2.00 -7.12 -40.26
N ALA A 42 -0.86 -6.71 -39.73
CA ALA A 42 -0.09 -5.58 -40.24
C ALA A 42 0.25 -5.75 -41.73
N ARG A 43 0.67 -6.94 -42.15
CA ARG A 43 0.95 -7.25 -43.57
C ARG A 43 -0.31 -7.29 -44.43
N GLY A 44 -1.39 -7.88 -43.94
CA GLY A 44 -2.67 -7.91 -44.66
C GLY A 44 -3.28 -6.52 -44.87
N THR A 45 -2.98 -5.58 -43.97
CA THR A 45 -3.43 -4.19 -44.02
C THR A 45 -2.49 -3.26 -44.78
N ALA A 46 -1.27 -3.71 -45.12
CA ALA A 46 -0.24 -2.88 -45.74
C ALA A 46 -0.62 -2.35 -47.15
N SER A 47 -1.51 -3.04 -47.85
CA SER A 47 -2.02 -2.62 -49.16
C SER A 47 -2.90 -1.37 -49.10
N TRP A 48 -3.51 -1.08 -47.94
CA TRP A 48 -4.37 0.09 -47.75
C TRP A 48 -3.91 0.92 -46.54
N LEU A 49 -3.13 1.95 -46.86
CA LEU A 49 -2.44 2.84 -45.93
C LEU A 49 -3.29 3.40 -44.77
N PRO A 50 -4.53 3.92 -44.99
CA PRO A 50 -5.34 4.43 -43.89
C PRO A 50 -5.81 3.34 -42.92
N LEU A 51 -6.06 2.13 -43.42
CA LEU A 51 -6.46 1.00 -42.59
C LEU A 51 -5.27 0.40 -41.84
N HIS A 52 -4.06 0.45 -42.41
CA HIS A 52 -2.83 0.15 -41.69
C HIS A 52 -2.57 1.15 -40.54
N ALA A 53 -2.76 2.45 -40.79
CA ALA A 53 -2.61 3.49 -39.76
C ALA A 53 -3.63 3.34 -38.63
N PHE A 54 -4.90 3.07 -38.97
CA PHE A 54 -5.94 2.78 -37.98
C PHE A 54 -5.60 1.53 -37.15
N TYR A 55 -5.10 0.47 -37.79
CA TYR A 55 -4.66 -0.73 -37.10
C TYR A 55 -3.53 -0.45 -36.10
N LEU A 56 -2.47 0.28 -36.50
CA LEU A 56 -1.36 0.64 -35.61
C LEU A 56 -1.83 1.52 -34.44
N PHE A 57 -2.77 2.43 -34.69
CA PHE A 57 -3.38 3.25 -33.65
C PHE A 57 -4.15 2.40 -32.63
N VAL A 58 -5.01 1.48 -33.09
CA VAL A 58 -5.76 0.55 -32.22
C VAL A 58 -4.83 -0.38 -31.46
N LEU A 59 -3.80 -0.91 -32.12
CA LEU A 59 -2.79 -1.77 -31.48
C LEU A 59 -2.07 -1.00 -30.38
N THR A 60 -1.60 0.21 -30.66
CA THR A 60 -0.84 1.01 -29.69
C THR A 60 -1.71 1.46 -28.53
N THR A 61 -2.96 1.90 -28.78
CA THR A 61 -3.89 2.31 -27.72
C THR A 61 -4.32 1.14 -26.83
N THR A 62 -4.56 -0.04 -27.40
CA THR A 62 -4.94 -1.23 -26.62
C THR A 62 -3.79 -1.74 -25.77
N THR A 63 -2.58 -1.91 -26.34
CA THR A 63 -1.41 -2.39 -25.59
C THR A 63 -0.97 -1.39 -24.52
N THR A 64 -1.07 -0.10 -24.76
CA THR A 64 -0.78 0.92 -23.74
C THR A 64 -1.83 0.94 -22.66
N TYR A 65 -3.13 0.88 -23.00
CA TYR A 65 -4.21 0.75 -22.01
C TYR A 65 -4.02 -0.48 -21.12
N PHE A 66 -3.75 -1.65 -21.72
CA PHE A 66 -3.55 -2.89 -20.98
C PHE A 66 -2.22 -2.93 -20.23
N GLY A 67 -1.14 -2.42 -20.81
CA GLY A 67 0.17 -2.30 -20.15
C GLY A 67 0.14 -1.36 -18.95
N LEU A 68 -0.68 -0.32 -19.01
CA LEU A 68 -0.92 0.56 -17.88
C LEU A 68 -1.87 -0.11 -16.86
N LYS A 69 -3.01 -0.66 -17.28
CA LYS A 69 -3.98 -1.33 -16.38
C LYS A 69 -3.35 -2.50 -15.61
N TYR A 70 -2.51 -3.29 -16.28
CA TYR A 70 -1.81 -4.44 -15.73
C TYR A 70 -0.29 -4.23 -15.80
N THR A 71 0.22 -3.36 -14.92
CA THR A 71 1.66 -3.02 -14.82
C THR A 71 2.61 -4.23 -14.76
N GLN A 72 2.14 -5.38 -14.27
CA GLN A 72 2.92 -6.62 -14.23
C GLN A 72 3.27 -7.15 -15.64
N TYR A 73 2.45 -6.81 -16.64
CA TYR A 73 2.63 -7.23 -18.03
C TYR A 73 3.10 -6.10 -18.95
N PHE A 74 3.51 -4.96 -18.38
CA PHE A 74 3.90 -3.78 -19.15
C PHE A 74 4.98 -4.09 -20.19
N ILE A 75 6.04 -4.81 -19.81
CA ILE A 75 7.14 -5.17 -20.75
C ILE A 75 6.66 -6.03 -21.90
N TYR A 76 5.71 -6.94 -21.66
CA TYR A 76 5.14 -7.78 -22.70
C TYR A 76 4.33 -6.96 -23.70
N PHE A 77 3.42 -6.11 -23.23
CA PHE A 77 2.66 -5.22 -24.11
C PHE A 77 3.56 -4.22 -24.85
N PHE A 78 4.56 -3.66 -24.18
CA PHE A 78 5.55 -2.78 -24.77
C PHE A 78 6.37 -3.48 -25.86
N SER A 79 6.81 -4.72 -25.61
CA SER A 79 7.56 -5.51 -26.59
C SER A 79 6.75 -5.84 -27.84
N ILE A 80 5.44 -6.14 -27.69
CA ILE A 80 4.53 -6.34 -28.82
C ILE A 80 4.48 -5.09 -29.69
N THR A 81 4.29 -3.91 -29.09
CA THR A 81 4.27 -2.64 -29.85
C THR A 81 5.61 -2.32 -30.49
N LEU A 82 6.71 -2.46 -29.75
CA LEU A 82 8.05 -2.11 -30.22
C LEU A 82 8.46 -3.00 -31.41
N ILE A 83 8.31 -4.31 -31.28
CA ILE A 83 8.70 -5.27 -32.33
C ILE A 83 7.80 -5.11 -33.57
N THR A 84 6.49 -4.92 -33.37
CA THR A 84 5.56 -4.69 -34.50
C THR A 84 5.88 -3.38 -35.22
N MET A 85 6.25 -2.31 -34.50
CA MET A 85 6.67 -1.04 -35.11
C MET A 85 8.01 -1.13 -35.85
N ILE A 86 9.02 -1.77 -35.26
CA ILE A 86 10.34 -1.92 -35.90
C ILE A 86 10.22 -2.73 -37.19
N LEU A 87 9.49 -3.85 -37.15
CA LEU A 87 9.35 -4.74 -38.30
C LEU A 87 8.48 -4.16 -39.42
N ASN A 88 7.45 -3.37 -39.08
CA ASN A 88 6.67 -2.64 -40.08
C ASN A 88 7.41 -1.43 -40.65
N GLY A 89 8.17 -0.70 -39.80
CA GLY A 89 9.02 0.41 -40.22
C GLY A 89 10.14 -0.02 -41.18
N ALA A 90 10.69 -1.22 -40.99
CA ALA A 90 11.73 -1.78 -41.87
C ALA A 90 11.24 -2.09 -43.30
N HIS A 91 9.93 -2.19 -43.53
CA HIS A 91 9.35 -2.55 -44.83
C HIS A 91 8.82 -1.33 -45.62
N LEU A 92 8.71 -0.16 -44.98
CA LEU A 92 8.32 1.09 -45.63
C LEU A 92 9.56 1.74 -46.25
N THR A 93 9.78 1.48 -47.54
CA THR A 93 10.87 2.08 -48.32
C THR A 93 10.78 3.61 -48.40
N TRP A 94 11.95 4.24 -48.58
CA TRP A 94 12.36 5.66 -48.66
C TRP A 94 11.46 6.71 -49.36
N GLN A 95 10.26 6.39 -49.86
CA GLN A 95 9.39 7.34 -50.58
C GLN A 95 8.33 8.04 -49.70
N HIS A 96 8.26 7.74 -48.40
CA HIS A 96 7.23 8.28 -47.49
C HIS A 96 7.80 8.86 -46.19
N GLU A 97 9.00 9.45 -46.22
CA GLU A 97 9.69 10.02 -45.04
C GLU A 97 8.81 11.01 -44.25
N VAL A 98 8.05 11.87 -44.95
CA VAL A 98 7.14 12.84 -44.31
C VAL A 98 6.00 12.15 -43.55
N HIS A 99 5.48 11.04 -44.08
CA HIS A 99 4.38 10.31 -43.44
C HIS A 99 4.85 9.51 -42.23
N PHE A 100 6.08 8.97 -42.26
CA PHE A 100 6.67 8.33 -41.09
C PHE A 100 6.84 9.32 -39.92
N ILE A 101 7.29 10.55 -40.20
CA ILE A 101 7.45 11.61 -39.21
C ILE A 101 6.08 12.06 -38.64
N VAL A 102 5.08 12.26 -39.50
CA VAL A 102 3.74 12.72 -39.07
C VAL A 102 3.01 11.66 -38.25
N TRP A 103 3.05 10.39 -38.65
CA TRP A 103 2.39 9.30 -37.90
C TRP A 103 3.18 8.88 -36.65
N GLY A 104 4.51 8.90 -36.69
CA GLY A 104 5.36 8.74 -35.51
C GLY A 104 5.10 9.84 -34.47
N GLY A 105 4.93 11.08 -34.94
CA GLY A 105 4.51 12.22 -34.12
C GLY A 105 3.12 12.04 -33.51
N ALA A 106 2.14 11.60 -34.29
CA ALA A 106 0.78 11.33 -33.81
C ALA A 106 0.73 10.23 -32.74
N ILE A 107 1.55 9.18 -32.87
CA ILE A 107 1.66 8.10 -31.88
C ILE A 107 2.38 8.57 -30.62
N ALA A 108 3.45 9.37 -30.75
CA ALA A 108 4.13 9.97 -29.61
C ALA A 108 3.21 10.91 -28.82
N VAL A 109 2.45 11.77 -29.51
CA VAL A 109 1.46 12.67 -28.88
C VAL A 109 0.32 11.87 -28.23
N GLY A 110 -0.16 10.81 -28.90
CA GLY A 110 -1.15 9.90 -28.34
C GLY A 110 -0.68 9.18 -27.07
N LEU A 111 0.59 8.73 -27.05
CA LEU A 111 1.22 8.12 -25.87
C LEU A 111 1.34 9.11 -24.70
N VAL A 112 1.76 10.35 -24.97
CA VAL A 112 1.87 11.41 -23.96
C VAL A 112 0.49 11.79 -23.41
N PHE A 113 -0.52 11.91 -24.28
CA PHE A 113 -1.90 12.20 -23.86
C PHE A 113 -2.49 11.07 -23.01
N LEU A 114 -2.25 9.81 -23.39
CA LEU A 114 -2.71 8.64 -22.64
C LEU A 114 -2.00 8.51 -21.28
N GLN A 115 -0.71 8.82 -21.22
CA GLN A 115 0.02 8.92 -19.95
C GLN A 115 -0.61 9.99 -19.06
N TRP A 116 -0.87 11.18 -19.59
CA TRP A 116 -1.49 12.29 -18.86
C TRP A 116 -2.87 11.93 -18.28
N LEU A 117 -3.68 11.22 -19.06
CA LEU A 117 -5.02 10.80 -18.66
C LEU A 117 -5.01 9.69 -17.59
N LEU A 118 -3.98 8.84 -17.57
CA LEU A 118 -3.91 7.68 -16.67
C LEU A 118 -3.10 7.90 -15.38
N ILE A 119 -2.14 8.84 -15.37
CA ILE A 119 -1.36 9.25 -14.18
C ILE A 119 -2.24 9.50 -12.92
N PRO A 120 -3.35 10.25 -12.97
CA PRO A 120 -4.16 10.51 -11.78
C PRO A 120 -4.72 9.23 -11.17
N GLY A 121 -5.18 8.28 -12.00
CA GLY A 121 -5.70 6.98 -11.55
C GLY A 121 -4.64 6.10 -10.89
N PHE A 122 -3.39 6.15 -11.35
CA PHE A 122 -2.28 5.42 -10.74
C PHE A 122 -1.87 5.99 -9.40
N ARG A 123 -1.80 7.32 -9.28
CA ARG A 123 -1.45 7.97 -8.02
C ARG A 123 -2.45 7.60 -6.93
N VAL A 124 -3.76 7.62 -7.24
CA VAL A 124 -4.81 7.21 -6.29
C VAL A 124 -4.64 5.75 -5.85
N ARG A 125 -4.40 4.81 -6.78
CA ARG A 125 -4.18 3.39 -6.42
C ARG A 125 -2.89 3.18 -5.63
N ALA A 126 -1.81 3.87 -5.98
CA ALA A 126 -0.53 3.79 -5.29
C ALA A 126 -0.64 4.31 -3.85
N VAL A 127 -1.32 5.46 -3.65
CA VAL A 127 -1.63 6.02 -2.33
C VAL A 127 -2.48 5.04 -1.54
N ARG A 128 -3.59 4.54 -2.10
CA ARG A 128 -4.47 3.55 -1.46
C ARG A 128 -3.69 2.32 -0.99
N SER A 129 -2.90 1.72 -1.88
CA SER A 129 -2.08 0.54 -1.54
C SER A 129 -1.05 0.86 -0.46
N CYS A 130 -0.43 2.05 -0.49
CA CYS A 130 0.53 2.48 0.51
C CYS A 130 -0.14 2.67 1.88
N ARG A 131 -1.31 3.31 1.95
CA ARG A 131 -2.08 3.49 3.19
C ARG A 131 -2.44 2.15 3.84
N ILE A 132 -2.99 1.20 3.07
CA ILE A 132 -3.31 -0.16 3.58
C ILE A 132 -2.07 -0.83 4.18
N LYS A 133 -0.92 -0.71 3.49
CA LYS A 133 0.36 -1.25 3.95
C LYS A 133 0.87 -0.55 5.21
N THR A 134 0.64 0.75 5.36
CA THR A 134 0.97 1.51 6.57
C THR A 134 0.10 1.07 7.75
N LEU A 135 -1.22 0.93 7.56
CA LEU A 135 -2.13 0.41 8.58
C LEU A 135 -1.78 -1.01 9.01
N HIS A 136 -1.36 -1.87 8.08
CA HIS A 136 -0.87 -3.20 8.42
C HIS A 136 0.40 -3.16 9.28
N ALA A 137 1.30 -2.18 9.05
CA ALA A 137 2.48 -2.01 9.88
C ALA A 137 2.10 -1.51 11.29
N LEU A 138 1.10 -0.62 11.41
CA LEU A 138 0.55 -0.16 12.69
C LEU A 138 -0.10 -1.28 13.48
N ASP A 139 -0.92 -2.10 12.84
CA ASP A 139 -1.55 -3.28 13.43
C ASP A 139 -0.51 -4.25 14.00
N GLY A 140 0.51 -4.61 13.21
CA GLY A 140 1.61 -5.45 13.67
C GLY A 140 2.45 -4.82 14.79
N MET A 141 2.51 -3.49 14.84
CA MET A 141 3.16 -2.75 15.92
C MET A 141 2.31 -2.77 17.20
N SER A 142 1.00 -2.54 17.10
CA SER A 142 0.06 -2.64 18.23
C SER A 142 0.14 -4.02 18.87
N GLN A 143 0.07 -5.08 18.06
CA GLN A 143 0.23 -6.46 18.56
C GLN A 143 1.56 -6.66 19.29
N ALA A 144 2.68 -6.18 18.73
CA ALA A 144 3.98 -6.29 19.39
C ALA A 144 4.03 -5.55 20.74
N LEU A 145 3.34 -4.42 20.86
CA LEU A 145 3.26 -3.64 22.09
C LEU A 145 2.40 -4.33 23.16
N PHE A 146 1.20 -4.80 22.80
CA PHE A 146 0.31 -5.50 23.73
C PHE A 146 0.88 -6.85 24.19
N VAL A 147 1.68 -7.53 23.35
CA VAL A 147 2.43 -8.72 23.77
C VAL A 147 3.39 -8.39 24.92
N CYS A 148 4.01 -7.21 24.93
CA CYS A 148 4.91 -6.80 26.02
C CYS A 148 4.17 -6.57 27.34
N LEU A 149 2.89 -6.17 27.27
CA LEU A 149 2.05 -5.95 28.45
C LEU A 149 1.42 -7.26 28.96
N THR A 150 1.21 -8.24 28.09
CA THR A 150 0.46 -9.47 28.43
C THR A 150 1.33 -10.70 28.67
N ASN A 151 2.60 -10.66 28.24
CA ASN A 151 3.54 -11.76 28.45
C ASN A 151 4.37 -11.55 29.73
N THR A 152 4.41 -12.59 30.57
CA THR A 152 5.17 -12.62 31.83
C THR A 152 6.67 -12.50 31.61
N ASP A 153 7.15 -13.03 30.49
CA ASP A 153 8.59 -13.17 30.19
C ASP A 153 9.20 -11.87 29.67
N TYR A 154 8.40 -10.80 29.52
CA TYR A 154 8.86 -9.53 28.96
C TYR A 154 10.05 -8.94 29.71
N LYS A 155 10.06 -9.04 31.05
CA LYS A 155 11.18 -8.53 31.88
C LYS A 155 12.46 -9.34 31.68
N GLU A 156 12.33 -10.65 31.53
CA GLU A 156 13.47 -11.57 31.40
C GLU A 156 14.11 -11.42 30.02
N ASP A 157 13.29 -11.29 28.96
CA ASP A 157 13.72 -11.19 27.57
C ASP A 157 13.54 -9.78 26.96
N LEU A 158 13.79 -8.74 27.75
CA LEU A 158 13.52 -7.34 27.37
C LEU A 158 14.12 -6.96 26.01
N TYR A 159 15.35 -7.41 25.73
CA TYR A 159 16.01 -7.15 24.44
C TYR A 159 15.23 -7.73 23.26
N VAL A 160 14.71 -8.95 23.38
CA VAL A 160 13.98 -9.63 22.29
C VAL A 160 12.70 -8.88 21.96
N PHE A 161 11.94 -8.48 22.97
CA PHE A 161 10.69 -7.74 22.78
C PHE A 161 10.92 -6.33 22.24
N GLU A 162 11.87 -5.56 22.80
CA GLU A 162 12.19 -4.22 22.31
C GLU A 162 12.76 -4.26 20.88
N ARG A 163 13.54 -5.30 20.53
CA ARG A 163 13.99 -5.52 19.14
C ARG A 163 12.81 -5.78 18.20
N ARG A 164 11.82 -6.58 18.60
CA ARG A 164 10.60 -6.80 17.77
C ARG A 164 9.86 -5.48 17.54
N ILE A 165 9.68 -4.66 18.58
CA ILE A 165 9.06 -3.33 18.47
C ILE A 165 9.87 -2.45 17.50
N HIS A 166 11.19 -2.41 17.64
CA HIS A 166 12.05 -1.62 16.77
C HIS A 166 11.93 -2.02 15.30
N VAL A 167 11.91 -3.32 15.00
CA VAL A 167 11.70 -3.84 13.64
C VAL A 167 10.36 -3.37 13.06
N GLN A 168 9.28 -3.41 13.84
CA GLN A 168 7.97 -2.92 13.38
C GLN A 168 7.95 -1.40 13.19
N LYS A 169 8.59 -0.64 14.08
CA LYS A 169 8.73 0.82 13.98
C LYS A 169 9.45 1.23 12.70
N THR A 170 10.56 0.55 12.36
CA THR A 170 11.31 0.81 11.12
C THR A 170 10.48 0.47 9.88
N LYS A 171 9.73 -0.64 9.91
CA LYS A 171 8.78 -0.98 8.83
C LYS A 171 7.73 0.12 8.68
N TYR A 172 7.12 0.59 9.77
CA TYR A 172 6.15 1.68 9.74
C TYR A 172 6.73 2.95 9.13
N PHE A 173 7.88 3.45 9.62
CA PHE A 173 8.48 4.68 9.10
C PHE A 173 8.81 4.62 7.61
N SER A 174 9.33 3.48 7.13
CA SER A 174 9.60 3.31 5.69
C SER A 174 8.33 3.46 4.83
N ARG A 175 7.16 3.04 5.36
CA ARG A 175 5.87 3.10 4.67
C ARG A 175 5.24 4.49 4.75
N VAL A 176 5.34 5.14 5.90
CA VAL A 176 4.85 6.51 6.12
C VAL A 176 5.64 7.51 5.29
N TYR A 177 6.97 7.41 5.27
CA TYR A 177 7.81 8.28 4.45
C TYR A 177 7.41 8.18 2.97
N ARG A 178 7.15 6.96 2.49
CA ARG A 178 6.62 6.74 1.14
C ARG A 178 5.24 7.36 0.95
N LEU A 179 4.34 7.28 1.93
CA LEU A 179 3.00 7.85 1.86
C LEU A 179 3.02 9.38 1.81
N ILE A 180 3.83 10.02 2.66
CA ILE A 180 4.11 11.46 2.69
C ILE A 180 4.54 11.93 1.30
N ARG A 181 5.54 11.24 0.73
CA ARG A 181 6.05 11.54 -0.61
C ARG A 181 4.99 11.39 -1.70
N LEU A 182 4.11 10.39 -1.63
CA LEU A 182 3.06 10.20 -2.62
C LEU A 182 1.95 11.26 -2.52
N LYS A 183 1.59 11.69 -1.30
CA LYS A 183 0.54 12.69 -1.06
C LYS A 183 1.05 14.13 -1.17
N ASN A 184 2.36 14.36 -1.15
CA ASN A 184 2.99 15.68 -1.07
C ASN A 184 2.40 16.52 0.08
N CYS A 185 2.26 15.92 1.25
CA CYS A 185 1.71 16.58 2.43
C CYS A 185 2.69 16.50 3.60
N HIS A 186 2.57 17.43 4.56
CA HIS A 186 3.29 17.31 5.83
C HIS A 186 2.78 16.12 6.66
N SER A 187 3.66 15.55 7.48
CA SER A 187 3.37 14.36 8.29
C SER A 187 2.23 14.55 9.28
N GLU A 188 2.06 15.76 9.83
CA GLU A 188 1.05 16.10 10.85
C GLU A 188 -0.39 15.99 10.33
N HIS A 189 -0.56 16.04 9.01
CA HIS A 189 -1.86 15.99 8.34
C HIS A 189 -2.25 14.55 7.98
N LEU A 190 -1.41 13.56 8.29
CA LEU A 190 -1.72 12.15 8.06
C LEU A 190 -2.31 11.53 9.33
N PRO A 191 -3.55 11.00 9.29
CA PRO A 191 -4.16 10.38 10.45
C PRO A 191 -3.38 9.13 10.90
N GLU A 192 -2.69 8.44 9.99
CA GLU A 192 -1.79 7.32 10.35
C GLU A 192 -0.67 7.76 11.31
N VAL A 193 -0.16 8.98 11.17
CA VAL A 193 0.90 9.52 12.04
C VAL A 193 0.36 9.85 13.44
N ARG A 194 -0.87 10.36 13.53
CA ARG A 194 -1.54 10.62 14.81
C ARG A 194 -1.83 9.32 15.56
N LEU A 195 -2.40 8.33 14.87
CA LEU A 195 -2.62 6.99 15.42
C LEU A 195 -1.32 6.34 15.91
N PHE A 196 -0.20 6.54 15.20
CA PHE A 196 1.11 6.08 15.65
C PHE A 196 1.57 6.76 16.94
N ASN A 197 1.41 8.07 17.05
CA ASN A 197 1.83 8.82 18.23
C ASN A 197 1.04 8.35 19.46
N LEU A 198 -0.28 8.24 19.34
CA LEU A 198 -1.16 7.74 20.40
C LEU A 198 -0.80 6.30 20.80
N LEU A 199 -0.53 5.43 19.82
CA LEU A 199 -0.06 4.07 20.09
C LEU A 199 1.26 4.08 20.86
N MET A 200 2.19 4.98 20.51
CA MET A 200 3.49 5.12 21.19
C MET A 200 3.38 5.73 22.59
N GLU A 201 2.39 6.58 22.84
CA GLU A 201 2.05 7.07 24.18
C GLU A 201 1.53 5.94 25.06
N CYS A 202 0.58 5.14 24.54
CA CYS A 202 0.10 3.93 25.21
C CYS A 202 1.26 2.97 25.50
N ALA A 203 2.19 2.87 24.56
CA ALA A 203 3.38 2.02 24.67
C ALA A 203 4.28 2.38 25.88
N GLN A 204 4.19 3.59 26.42
CA GLN A 204 5.03 4.02 27.55
C GLN A 204 4.70 3.28 28.85
N LEU A 205 3.49 2.72 28.98
CA LEU A 205 3.06 1.97 30.16
C LEU A 205 4.08 0.88 30.54
N ARG A 206 4.57 0.12 29.54
CA ARG A 206 5.54 -0.98 29.75
C ARG A 206 6.87 -0.55 30.39
N ARG A 207 7.24 0.73 30.27
CA ARG A 207 8.49 1.28 30.82
C ARG A 207 8.26 2.06 32.11
N ARG A 208 7.04 2.55 32.34
CA ARG A 208 6.68 3.35 33.51
C ARG A 208 6.22 2.50 34.69
N VAL A 209 5.69 1.30 34.43
CA VAL A 209 5.27 0.37 35.49
C VAL A 209 6.47 -0.47 35.92
N SER A 210 6.89 -0.32 37.18
CA SER A 210 8.03 -1.06 37.72
C SER A 210 7.67 -2.51 38.03
N ASP A 211 6.45 -2.76 38.51
CA ASP A 211 5.95 -4.09 38.85
C ASP A 211 5.04 -4.65 37.75
N HIS A 212 5.57 -5.57 36.95
CA HIS A 212 4.83 -6.15 35.83
C HIS A 212 3.82 -7.22 36.26
N THR A 213 3.84 -7.65 37.52
CA THR A 213 2.83 -8.58 38.03
C THR A 213 1.43 -7.94 38.03
N ILE A 214 1.34 -6.61 38.10
CA ILE A 214 0.09 -5.86 38.00
C ILE A 214 -0.60 -6.12 36.65
N PHE A 215 0.15 -6.34 35.57
CA PHE A 215 -0.45 -6.67 34.27
C PHE A 215 -1.16 -8.02 34.25
N SER A 216 -0.83 -8.92 35.17
CA SER A 216 -1.56 -10.18 35.32
C SER A 216 -3.00 -9.97 35.82
N LEU A 217 -3.25 -8.90 36.59
CA LEU A 217 -4.56 -8.55 37.12
C LEU A 217 -5.51 -8.03 36.02
N CYS A 218 -4.96 -7.44 34.96
CA CYS A 218 -5.72 -6.85 33.84
C CYS A 218 -5.42 -7.51 32.49
N ARG A 219 -4.88 -8.73 32.52
CA ARG A 219 -4.39 -9.41 31.32
C ARG A 219 -5.50 -9.66 30.30
N ASN A 220 -6.68 -10.05 30.78
CA ASN A 220 -7.80 -10.40 29.91
C ASN A 220 -8.33 -9.16 29.17
N GLU A 221 -8.44 -8.05 29.88
CA GLU A 221 -8.85 -6.75 29.38
C GLU A 221 -7.83 -6.25 28.35
N LEU A 222 -6.53 -6.33 28.65
CA LEU A 222 -5.48 -5.97 27.69
C LEU A 222 -5.50 -6.82 26.42
N LEU A 223 -5.76 -8.13 26.52
CA LEU A 223 -5.91 -9.01 25.36
C LEU A 223 -7.17 -8.68 24.54
N ALA A 224 -8.27 -8.36 25.20
CA ALA A 224 -9.51 -7.98 24.54
C ALA A 224 -9.37 -6.64 23.80
N ILE A 225 -8.71 -5.65 24.42
CA ILE A 225 -8.34 -4.38 23.77
C ILE A 225 -7.45 -4.63 22.56
N ALA A 226 -6.42 -5.46 22.68
CA ALA A 226 -5.54 -5.78 21.55
C ALA A 226 -6.31 -6.39 20.36
N LYS A 227 -7.28 -7.27 20.65
CA LYS A 227 -8.14 -7.89 19.64
C LYS A 227 -9.07 -6.84 18.99
N ALA A 228 -9.71 -6.00 19.78
CA ALA A 228 -10.59 -4.93 19.30
C ALA A 228 -9.83 -3.90 18.44
N MET A 229 -8.62 -3.52 18.84
CA MET A 229 -7.76 -2.65 18.03
C MET A 229 -7.38 -3.28 16.69
N SER A 230 -7.07 -4.58 16.66
CA SER A 230 -6.75 -5.27 15.40
C SER A 230 -7.98 -5.33 14.47
N GLN A 231 -9.18 -5.49 15.03
CA GLN A 231 -10.44 -5.39 14.29
C GLN A 231 -10.66 -3.99 13.71
N ILE A 232 -10.38 -2.92 14.47
CA ILE A 232 -10.42 -1.54 13.95
C ILE A 232 -9.46 -1.34 12.78
N PHE A 233 -8.21 -1.82 12.89
CA PHE A 233 -7.27 -1.72 11.76
C PHE A 233 -7.74 -2.49 10.53
N CYS A 234 -8.41 -3.63 10.71
CA CYS A 234 -9.04 -4.36 9.61
C CYS A 234 -10.20 -3.56 8.98
N ASN A 235 -11.06 -2.97 9.79
CA ASN A 235 -12.17 -2.12 9.34
C ASN A 235 -11.64 -0.89 8.56
N MET A 236 -10.61 -0.21 9.07
CA MET A 236 -9.94 0.89 8.36
C MET A 236 -9.40 0.48 6.99
N LYS A 237 -8.75 -0.70 6.90
CA LYS A 237 -8.25 -1.23 5.62
C LYS A 237 -9.42 -1.48 4.65
N TRP A 238 -10.55 -1.99 5.14
CA TRP A 238 -11.75 -2.26 4.35
C TRP A 238 -12.43 -0.97 3.87
N VAL A 239 -12.59 0.03 4.74
CA VAL A 239 -13.06 1.39 4.40
C VAL A 239 -12.24 1.98 3.26
N ILE A 240 -10.91 1.89 3.34
CA ILE A 240 -10.03 2.38 2.27
C ILE A 240 -10.31 1.65 0.94
N GLN A 241 -10.64 0.36 0.95
CA GLN A 241 -10.89 -0.44 -0.24
C GLN A 241 -12.29 -0.20 -0.83
N GLN A 242 -13.33 -0.24 0.00
CA GLN A 242 -14.73 -0.22 -0.41
C GLN A 242 -15.38 1.17 -0.34
N LYS A 243 -14.68 2.20 0.16
CA LYS A 243 -15.23 3.55 0.42
C LYS A 243 -16.47 3.53 1.34
N SER A 244 -16.49 2.61 2.31
CA SER A 244 -17.49 2.67 3.39
C SER A 244 -17.21 3.85 4.31
N GLU A 245 -18.24 4.44 4.89
CA GLU A 245 -18.13 5.73 5.60
C GLU A 245 -17.88 5.60 7.11
N VAL A 246 -18.05 4.41 7.70
CA VAL A 246 -18.07 4.27 9.17
C VAL A 246 -17.09 3.19 9.65
N ILE A 247 -16.27 3.55 10.63
CA ILE A 247 -15.47 2.61 11.43
C ILE A 247 -16.22 2.40 12.73
N ASP A 248 -16.65 1.18 13.00
CA ASP A 248 -17.22 0.81 14.28
C ASP A 248 -16.11 0.67 15.34
N THR A 249 -16.15 1.54 16.35
CA THR A 249 -15.25 1.55 17.50
C THR A 249 -15.97 1.19 18.81
N GLU A 250 -17.25 0.83 18.78
CA GLU A 250 -18.05 0.56 19.98
C GLU A 250 -17.44 -0.56 20.82
N ILE A 251 -17.01 -1.63 20.14
CA ILE A 251 -16.36 -2.79 20.78
C ILE A 251 -15.10 -2.35 21.52
N LEU A 252 -14.24 -1.51 20.92
CA LEU A 252 -13.02 -1.05 21.59
C LEU A 252 -13.35 -0.17 22.79
N ASN A 253 -14.34 0.72 22.65
CA ASN A 253 -14.76 1.61 23.73
C ASN A 253 -15.31 0.81 24.93
N GLU A 254 -16.09 -0.24 24.68
CA GLU A 254 -16.58 -1.14 25.72
C GLU A 254 -15.42 -1.80 26.48
N GLN A 255 -14.41 -2.32 25.76
CA GLN A 255 -13.26 -2.96 26.40
C GLN A 255 -12.40 -1.96 27.19
N ILE A 256 -12.29 -0.70 26.73
CA ILE A 256 -11.60 0.35 27.50
C ILE A 256 -12.37 0.65 28.79
N ASN A 257 -13.70 0.79 28.73
CA ASN A 257 -14.53 1.03 29.90
C ASN A 257 -14.43 -0.13 30.92
N GLN A 258 -14.31 -1.37 30.46
CA GLN A 258 -14.07 -2.52 31.34
C GLN A 258 -12.72 -2.41 32.06
N LEU A 259 -11.65 -2.03 31.34
CA LEU A 259 -10.35 -1.77 31.95
C LEU A 259 -10.39 -0.58 32.93
N GLU A 260 -11.13 0.47 32.61
CA GLU A 260 -11.31 1.63 33.48
C GLU A 260 -12.04 1.28 34.79
N ASN A 261 -13.09 0.47 34.70
CA ASN A 261 -13.78 -0.07 35.88
C ASN A 261 -12.85 -0.93 36.74
N LEU A 262 -12.01 -1.77 36.11
CA LEU A 262 -10.99 -2.55 36.81
C LEU A 262 -9.93 -1.63 37.46
N PHE A 263 -9.60 -0.51 36.81
CA PHE A 263 -8.68 0.47 37.34
C PHE A 263 -9.21 1.09 38.64
N TYR A 264 -10.44 1.59 38.62
CA TYR A 264 -11.05 2.22 39.80
C TYR A 264 -11.32 1.24 40.95
N SER A 265 -11.56 -0.03 40.66
CA SER A 265 -11.85 -1.05 41.67
C SER A 265 -10.60 -1.69 42.28
N VAL A 266 -9.58 -2.02 41.47
CA VAL A 266 -8.44 -2.85 41.92
C VAL A 266 -7.09 -2.19 41.61
N ILE A 267 -6.83 -1.80 40.37
CA ILE A 267 -5.46 -1.38 39.96
C ILE A 267 -5.02 -0.11 40.69
N ASN A 268 -5.93 0.84 40.92
CA ASN A 268 -5.61 2.10 41.59
C ASN A 268 -5.06 1.90 43.01
N VAL A 269 -5.47 0.81 43.67
CA VAL A 269 -5.00 0.47 45.03
C VAL A 269 -3.80 -0.49 44.98
N ALA A 270 -3.80 -1.43 44.03
CA ALA A 270 -2.76 -2.46 43.92
C ALA A 270 -1.47 -1.96 43.25
N SER A 271 -1.55 -0.94 42.40
CA SER A 271 -0.42 -0.42 41.63
C SER A 271 0.38 0.62 42.41
N ARG A 272 1.72 0.55 42.28
CA ARG A 272 2.62 1.61 42.75
C ARG A 272 2.62 2.84 41.85
N GLU A 273 2.28 2.66 40.56
CA GLU A 273 2.25 3.73 39.56
C GLU A 273 0.85 3.87 38.91
N PRO A 274 -0.21 4.21 39.67
CA PRO A 274 -1.58 4.27 39.15
C PRO A 274 -1.75 5.34 38.06
N LEU A 275 -1.00 6.45 38.15
CA LEU A 275 -1.02 7.50 37.13
C LEU A 275 -0.57 7.00 35.75
N ALA A 276 0.36 6.04 35.69
CA ALA A 276 0.81 5.49 34.40
C ALA A 276 -0.32 4.72 33.70
N PHE A 277 -1.16 4.00 34.45
CA PHE A 277 -2.34 3.31 33.94
C PHE A 277 -3.43 4.28 33.51
N LEU A 278 -3.67 5.35 34.29
CA LEU A 278 -4.66 6.36 33.93
C LEU A 278 -4.29 7.09 32.62
N LEU A 279 -3.02 7.44 32.43
CA LEU A 279 -2.53 8.01 31.17
C LEU A 279 -2.65 7.02 30.00
N PHE A 280 -2.46 5.73 30.24
CA PHE A 280 -2.67 4.70 29.23
C PHE A 280 -4.14 4.60 28.81
N ILE A 281 -5.07 4.58 29.78
CA ILE A 281 -6.52 4.55 29.50
C ILE A 281 -6.94 5.81 28.72
N ALA A 282 -6.48 6.99 29.15
CA ALA A 282 -6.72 8.24 28.42
C ALA A 282 -6.19 8.20 26.98
N GLY A 283 -4.99 7.63 26.78
CA GLY A 283 -4.42 7.42 25.45
C GLY A 283 -5.23 6.46 24.57
N LEU A 284 -5.86 5.44 25.17
CA LEU A 284 -6.75 4.52 24.45
C LEU A 284 -8.05 5.21 24.03
N HIS A 285 -8.65 6.06 24.86
CA HIS A 285 -9.81 6.86 24.47
C HIS A 285 -9.47 7.82 23.33
N ALA A 286 -8.35 8.54 23.42
CA ALA A 286 -7.88 9.41 22.35
C ALA A 286 -7.63 8.62 21.05
N PHE A 287 -7.13 7.38 21.14
CA PHE A 287 -7.00 6.49 19.99
C PHE A 287 -8.36 6.14 19.36
N CYS A 288 -9.39 5.85 20.16
CA CYS A 288 -10.75 5.62 19.67
C CYS A 288 -11.31 6.82 18.91
N GLU A 289 -11.14 8.03 19.46
CA GLU A 289 -11.61 9.27 18.84
C GLU A 289 -10.93 9.49 17.49
N GLU A 290 -9.60 9.41 17.43
CA GLU A 290 -8.84 9.55 16.18
C GLU A 290 -9.18 8.43 15.17
N ALA A 291 -9.48 7.22 15.66
CA ALA A 291 -9.92 6.12 14.82
C ALA A 291 -11.29 6.38 14.17
N ASN A 292 -12.23 6.99 14.89
CA ASN A 292 -13.52 7.42 14.36
C ASN A 292 -13.37 8.55 13.34
N ASP A 293 -12.48 9.52 13.62
CA ASP A 293 -12.23 10.64 12.73
C ASP A 293 -11.41 10.28 11.48
N PHE A 294 -10.83 9.06 11.43
CA PHE A 294 -10.06 8.56 10.28
C PHE A 294 -10.85 8.63 8.96
N CYS A 295 -12.17 8.36 8.99
CA CYS A 295 -13.04 8.46 7.82
C CYS A 295 -13.23 9.89 7.34
N ARG A 296 -13.24 10.88 8.25
CA ARG A 296 -13.39 12.30 7.91
C ARG A 296 -12.10 12.86 7.29
N ALA A 297 -10.96 12.27 7.62
CA ALA A 297 -9.63 12.67 7.12
C ALA A 297 -9.23 11.99 5.79
N LEU A 298 -10.09 11.12 5.24
CA LEU A 298 -9.83 10.26 4.08
C LEU A 298 -10.06 10.97 2.74
#